data_AF-A0A9E2F5B9-F1
#
_entry.id   AF-A0A9E2F5B9-F1
#
_cell.length_a   1.000
_cell.length_b   1.000
_cell.length_c   1.000
_cell.angle_alpha   90.00
_cell.angle_beta   90.00
_cell.angle_gamma   90.00
#
_symmetry.space_group_name_H-M   'P 1'
#
loop_
_entity.id
_entity.type
_entity.pdbx_description
1 polymer ?
#
loop_
_entity_poly.entity_id
_entity_poly.type
_entity_poly.pdbx_seq_one_letter_code
_entity_poly.pdbx_strand_id
1 'polypeptide(L)'
;MTAQDLVIIAQWTFLSYFVLLNGGYIMLNMLSIVGMREYFRARSVDSLPKIYSDYELPISILVPAHNEAPTIVPAVRAVLQLRFPQYEIVVVNDGSTDDTLNVLIREFSLVAFPEVYRKRIDTQHVNTIYVSTRYPNIRVVDKNSGGKADALNAGINCARYPLFCGVDADSVLDPDSLY
;
A
#
# COMPACT_ATOMS: atom_id res chain seq x y z
N MET A 1 -13.24 -58.93 32.10
CA MET A 1 -12.11 -58.05 31.72
C MET A 1 -11.22 -57.88 32.92
N THR A 2 -9.99 -58.33 32.82
CA THR A 2 -8.98 -58.11 33.86
C THR A 2 -8.42 -56.69 33.75
N ALA A 3 -7.81 -56.16 34.82
CA ALA A 3 -7.17 -54.85 34.79
C ALA A 3 -6.06 -54.76 33.71
N GLN A 4 -5.43 -55.89 33.37
CA GLN A 4 -4.43 -55.98 32.30
C GLN A 4 -5.05 -55.76 30.91
N ASP A 5 -6.24 -56.31 30.65
CA ASP A 5 -6.94 -56.11 29.37
C ASP A 5 -7.29 -54.63 29.15
N LEU A 6 -7.72 -53.93 30.21
CA LEU A 6 -8.01 -52.49 30.18
C LEU A 6 -6.77 -51.65 29.87
N VAL A 7 -5.63 -51.99 30.48
CA VAL A 7 -4.35 -51.30 30.23
C VAL A 7 -3.90 -51.49 28.78
N ILE A 8 -4.02 -52.70 28.23
CA ILE A 8 -3.64 -52.98 26.84
C ILE A 8 -4.52 -52.20 25.87
N ILE A 9 -5.85 -52.16 26.09
CA ILE A 9 -6.77 -51.39 25.25
C ILE A 9 -6.45 -49.89 25.30
N ALA A 10 -6.16 -49.36 26.50
CA ALA A 10 -5.79 -47.95 26.67
C ALA A 10 -4.48 -47.61 25.94
N GLN A 11 -3.47 -48.50 26.02
CA GLN A 11 -2.19 -48.33 25.32
C GLN A 11 -2.36 -48.26 23.81
N TRP A 12 -3.10 -49.20 23.21
CA TRP A 12 -3.35 -49.20 21.77
C TRP A 12 -4.17 -47.99 21.30
N THR A 13 -5.12 -47.53 22.12
CA THR A 13 -5.89 -46.31 21.86
C THR A 13 -5.00 -45.07 21.88
N PHE A 14 -4.10 -44.95 22.86
CA PHE A 14 -3.17 -43.83 22.94
C PHE A 14 -2.17 -43.84 21.77
N LEU A 15 -1.64 -45.02 21.43
CA LEU A 15 -0.70 -45.18 20.32
C LEU A 15 -1.35 -44.80 18.99
N SER A 16 -2.58 -45.24 18.73
CA SER A 16 -3.28 -44.90 17.49
C SER A 16 -3.58 -43.40 17.39
N TYR A 17 -3.99 -42.76 18.49
CA TYR A 17 -4.18 -41.31 18.56
C TYR A 17 -2.88 -40.56 18.28
N PHE A 18 -1.76 -40.97 18.90
CA PHE A 18 -0.44 -40.35 18.69
C PHE A 18 0.01 -40.44 17.23
N VAL A 19 -0.16 -41.60 16.59
CA VAL A 19 0.24 -41.80 15.19
C VAL A 19 -0.62 -40.95 14.25
N LEU A 20 -1.94 -40.90 14.46
CA LEU A 20 -2.84 -40.08 13.64
C LEU A 20 -2.53 -38.59 13.76
N LEU A 21 -2.32 -38.11 14.99
CA LEU A 21 -2.02 -36.71 15.27
C LEU A 21 -0.69 -36.27 14.64
N ASN A 22 0.39 -37.03 14.85
CA ASN A 22 1.69 -36.72 14.24
C ASN A 22 1.66 -36.87 12.71
N GLY A 23 0.95 -37.86 12.19
CA GLY A 23 0.75 -38.03 10.74
C GLY A 23 0.07 -36.82 10.12
N GLY A 24 -0.97 -36.29 10.77
CA GLY A 24 -1.64 -35.05 10.36
C GLY A 24 -0.71 -33.84 10.36
N TYR A 25 0.12 -33.68 11.40
CA TYR A 25 1.11 -32.60 11.44
C TYR A 25 2.16 -32.70 10.32
N ILE A 26 2.65 -33.90 10.04
CA ILE A 26 3.61 -34.13 8.95
C ILE A 26 2.97 -33.81 7.59
N MET A 27 1.71 -34.21 7.39
CA MET A 27 0.97 -33.91 6.17
C MET A 27 0.79 -32.40 5.96
N LEU A 28 0.39 -31.67 7.01
CA LEU A 28 0.28 -30.21 6.98
C LEU A 28 1.62 -29.55 6.66
N ASN A 29 2.70 -29.98 7.32
CA ASN A 29 4.04 -29.47 7.04
C ASN A 29 4.48 -29.74 5.60
N MET A 30 4.19 -30.92 5.04
CA MET A 30 4.51 -31.24 3.65
C MET A 30 3.74 -30.34 2.68
N LEU A 31 2.44 -30.13 2.89
CA LEU A 31 1.63 -29.20 2.09
C LEU A 31 2.19 -27.78 2.18
N SER A 32 2.59 -27.33 3.38
CA SER A 32 3.24 -26.02 3.57
C SER A 32 4.57 -25.92 2.82
N ILE A 33 5.43 -26.94 2.83
CA ILE A 33 6.70 -26.94 2.10
C ILE A 33 6.48 -26.84 0.58
N VAL A 34 5.48 -27.56 0.05
CA VAL A 34 5.15 -27.50 -1.39
C VAL A 34 4.65 -26.11 -1.78
N GLY A 35 3.69 -25.53 -1.04
CA GLY A 35 3.21 -24.17 -1.29
C GLY A 35 4.28 -23.10 -1.07
N MET A 36 5.16 -23.31 -0.09
CA MET A 36 6.27 -22.41 0.22
C MET A 36 7.36 -22.43 -0.87
N ARG A 37 7.56 -23.54 -1.58
CA ARG A 37 8.46 -23.58 -2.74
C ARG A 37 7.96 -22.70 -3.89
N GLU A 38 6.65 -22.62 -4.08
CA GLU A 38 6.03 -21.74 -5.06
C GLU A 38 6.15 -20.26 -4.63
N TYR A 39 5.90 -19.97 -3.35
CA TYR A 39 6.12 -18.65 -2.75
C TYR A 39 7.59 -18.18 -2.86
N PHE A 40 8.55 -19.05 -2.54
CA PHE A 40 9.98 -18.72 -2.64
C PHE A 40 10.45 -18.59 -4.09
N ARG A 41 9.91 -19.39 -5.03
CA ARG A 41 10.23 -19.24 -6.46
C ARG A 41 9.78 -17.89 -7.01
N ALA A 42 8.59 -17.43 -6.63
CA ALA A 42 8.10 -16.09 -6.99
C ALA A 42 9.01 -15.00 -6.41
N ARG A 43 9.55 -15.20 -5.21
CA ARG A 43 10.41 -14.22 -4.51
C ARG A 43 11.88 -14.24 -4.94
N SER A 44 12.39 -15.30 -5.57
CA SER A 44 13.79 -15.36 -6.05
C SER A 44 14.11 -14.38 -7.19
N VAL A 45 13.10 -13.83 -7.87
CA VAL A 45 13.31 -12.83 -8.94
C VAL A 45 13.64 -11.43 -8.38
N ASP A 46 13.31 -11.15 -7.11
CA ASP A 46 13.62 -9.86 -6.46
C ASP A 46 15.05 -9.73 -5.92
N SER A 47 15.84 -10.82 -5.93
CA SER A 47 17.20 -10.82 -5.37
C SER A 47 18.29 -10.41 -6.36
N LEU A 48 17.93 -10.17 -7.63
CA LEU A 48 18.83 -9.53 -8.59
C LEU A 48 18.74 -8.02 -8.38
N PRO A 49 19.86 -7.27 -8.37
CA PRO A 49 19.79 -5.83 -8.52
C PRO A 49 19.02 -5.59 -9.81
N LYS A 50 17.77 -5.12 -9.71
CA LYS A 50 17.03 -4.59 -10.85
C LYS A 50 17.91 -3.44 -11.34
N ILE A 51 18.76 -3.74 -12.32
CA ILE A 51 19.46 -2.73 -13.11
C ILE A 51 18.31 -2.01 -13.77
N TYR A 52 17.83 -0.97 -13.10
CA TYR A 52 16.68 -0.17 -13.47
C TYR A 52 16.78 0.05 -14.96
N SER A 53 15.92 -0.64 -15.71
CA SER A 53 15.88 -0.39 -17.13
C SER A 53 15.23 0.98 -17.22
N ASP A 54 15.87 1.95 -17.87
CA ASP A 54 15.31 3.30 -18.14
C ASP A 54 14.00 3.27 -18.97
N TYR A 55 13.37 2.09 -19.11
CA TYR A 55 12.12 1.81 -19.80
C TYR A 55 10.92 1.67 -18.86
N GLU A 56 11.11 1.72 -17.54
CA GLU A 56 9.98 1.76 -16.60
C GLU A 56 9.25 3.10 -16.73
N LEU A 57 7.95 3.05 -17.03
CA LEU A 57 7.13 4.24 -17.13
C LEU A 57 6.95 4.87 -15.74
N PRO A 58 7.10 6.20 -15.62
CA PRO A 58 6.92 6.85 -14.32
C PRO A 58 5.45 6.78 -13.87
N ILE A 59 5.24 6.74 -12.55
CA ILE A 59 3.92 6.54 -11.93
C ILE A 59 3.55 7.71 -11.03
N SER A 60 2.30 8.16 -11.11
CA SER A 60 1.70 9.14 -10.18
C SER A 60 0.87 8.43 -9.11
N ILE A 61 1.30 8.50 -7.87
CA ILE A 61 0.59 7.89 -6.73
C ILE A 61 -0.43 8.91 -6.22
N LEU A 62 -1.71 8.57 -6.29
CA LEU A 62 -2.82 9.42 -5.90
C LEU A 62 -3.30 9.01 -4.51
N VAL A 63 -3.22 9.94 -3.55
CA VAL A 63 -3.64 9.69 -2.17
C VAL A 63 -4.81 10.60 -1.83
N PRO A 64 -6.07 10.13 -1.94
CA PRO A 64 -7.22 10.92 -1.53
C PRO A 64 -7.25 11.03 0.00
N ALA A 65 -7.46 12.23 0.52
CA ALA A 65 -7.49 12.52 1.95
C ALA A 65 -8.70 13.39 2.31
N HIS A 66 -9.45 12.98 3.34
CA HIS A 66 -10.55 13.78 3.91
C HIS A 66 -10.63 13.59 5.42
N ASN A 67 -10.36 14.64 6.19
CA ASN A 67 -10.34 14.62 7.65
C ASN A 67 -9.39 13.56 8.26
N GLU A 68 -8.14 13.53 7.78
CA GLU A 68 -7.11 12.56 8.12
C GLU A 68 -5.86 13.19 8.76
N ALA A 69 -6.01 14.34 9.42
CA ALA A 69 -4.90 15.06 10.05
C ALA A 69 -3.95 14.16 10.90
N PRO A 70 -4.42 13.18 11.70
CA PRO A 70 -3.52 12.33 12.49
C PRO A 70 -2.78 11.26 11.68
N THR A 71 -3.32 10.81 10.54
CA THR A 71 -2.82 9.63 9.80
C THR A 71 -2.14 9.99 8.49
N ILE A 72 -2.45 11.15 7.91
CA ILE A 72 -1.98 11.53 6.56
C ILE A 72 -0.46 11.68 6.47
N VAL A 73 0.21 12.18 7.51
CA VAL A 73 1.67 12.37 7.51
C VAL A 73 2.40 11.03 7.52
N PRO A 74 2.09 10.09 8.42
CA PRO A 74 2.59 8.71 8.33
C PRO A 74 2.36 8.08 6.96
N ALA A 75 1.17 8.24 6.38
CA ALA A 75 0.82 7.67 5.08
C ALA A 75 1.72 8.18 3.95
N VAL A 76 1.85 9.50 3.81
CA VAL A 76 2.71 10.11 2.79
C VAL A 76 4.19 9.75 3.02
N ARG A 77 4.64 9.65 4.28
CA ARG A 77 6.00 9.18 4.60
C ARG A 77 6.23 7.73 4.23
N ALA A 78 5.22 6.87 4.32
CA ALA A 78 5.33 5.48 3.87
C ALA A 78 5.46 5.42 2.34
N VAL A 79 4.66 6.20 1.60
CA VAL A 79 4.76 6.27 0.13
C VAL A 79 6.12 6.82 -0.33
N LEU A 80 6.71 7.77 0.40
CA LEU A 80 8.06 8.27 0.14
C LEU A 80 9.17 7.20 0.27
N GLN A 81 8.91 6.06 0.90
CA GLN A 81 9.89 4.98 1.08
C GLN A 81 9.93 3.98 -0.09
N LEU A 82 9.07 4.15 -1.10
CA LEU A 82 9.04 3.30 -2.28
C LEU A 82 10.34 3.38 -3.08
N ARG A 83 10.82 2.23 -3.53
CA ARG A 83 12.07 2.05 -4.28
C ARG A 83 11.80 1.93 -5.79
N PHE A 84 11.07 2.89 -6.33
CA PHE A 84 10.77 2.99 -7.76
C PHE A 84 11.58 4.13 -8.40
N PRO A 85 12.13 3.98 -9.62
CA PRO A 85 13.09 4.94 -10.16
C PRO A 85 12.50 6.34 -10.38
N GLN A 86 11.24 6.42 -10.83
CA GLN A 86 10.58 7.71 -11.07
C GLN A 86 9.10 7.66 -10.71
N TYR A 87 8.72 8.39 -9.66
CA TYR A 87 7.33 8.53 -9.25
C TYR A 87 7.05 9.91 -8.64
N GLU A 88 5.78 10.30 -8.62
CA GLU A 88 5.27 11.46 -7.87
C GLU A 88 4.17 11.03 -6.91
N ILE A 89 3.96 11.82 -5.86
CA ILE A 89 2.89 11.66 -4.88
C ILE A 89 1.98 12.88 -5.01
N VAL A 90 0.72 12.63 -5.35
CA VAL A 90 -0.33 13.64 -5.46
C VAL A 90 -1.35 13.37 -4.37
N VAL A 91 -1.23 14.08 -3.25
CA VAL A 91 -2.24 14.02 -2.18
C VAL A 91 -3.40 14.92 -2.58
N VAL A 92 -4.62 14.42 -2.53
CA VAL A 92 -5.81 15.20 -2.88
C VAL A 92 -6.63 15.46 -1.63
N ASN A 93 -6.60 16.70 -1.14
CA ASN A 93 -7.42 17.13 -0.02
C ASN A 93 -8.85 17.39 -0.51
N ASP A 94 -9.78 16.50 -0.17
CA ASP A 94 -11.16 16.54 -0.62
C ASP A 94 -12.05 17.44 0.26
N GLY A 95 -11.66 18.70 0.42
CA GLY A 95 -12.41 19.66 1.22
C GLY A 95 -12.48 19.31 2.71
N SER A 96 -11.36 18.84 3.29
CA SER A 96 -11.27 18.56 4.73
C SER A 96 -11.63 19.79 5.56
N THR A 97 -12.34 19.56 6.65
CA THR A 97 -12.75 20.59 7.62
C THR A 97 -11.83 20.67 8.83
N ASP A 98 -10.93 19.69 8.97
CA ASP A 98 -9.93 19.61 10.03
C ASP A 98 -8.57 20.21 9.61
N ASP A 99 -7.52 19.91 10.38
CA ASP A 99 -6.16 20.44 10.15
C ASP A 99 -5.37 19.68 9.07
N THR A 100 -6.00 18.76 8.30
CA THR A 100 -5.31 17.88 7.33
C THR A 100 -4.39 18.66 6.39
N LEU A 101 -4.91 19.73 5.78
CA LEU A 101 -4.15 20.54 4.83
C LEU A 101 -2.98 21.29 5.50
N ASN A 102 -3.21 21.88 6.67
CA ASN A 102 -2.18 22.66 7.36
C ASN A 102 -1.04 21.77 7.86
N VAL A 103 -1.37 20.57 8.36
CA VAL A 103 -0.39 19.57 8.75
C VAL A 103 0.47 19.18 7.54
N LEU A 104 -0.14 18.90 6.38
CA LEU A 104 0.59 18.63 5.14
C LEU A 104 1.52 19.80 4.75
N ILE A 105 1.02 21.04 4.82
CA ILE A 105 1.79 22.24 4.50
C ILE A 105 3.02 22.37 5.38
N ARG A 106 2.86 22.22 6.70
CA ARG A 106 3.94 22.34 7.66
C ARG A 106 4.97 21.22 7.51
N GLU A 107 4.52 19.97 7.49
CA GLU A 107 5.42 18.80 7.52
C GLU A 107 6.20 18.61 6.23
N PHE A 108 5.59 18.94 5.08
CA PHE A 108 6.20 18.78 3.77
C PHE A 108 6.69 20.10 3.17
N SER A 109 6.72 21.20 3.94
CA SER A 109 7.23 22.50 3.48
C SER A 109 6.59 22.94 2.15
N LEU A 110 5.26 22.88 2.10
CA LEU A 110 4.48 23.14 0.89
C LEU A 110 4.30 24.64 0.66
N VAL A 111 4.31 25.04 -0.59
CA VAL A 111 4.01 26.41 -1.03
C VAL A 111 2.94 26.38 -2.10
N ALA A 112 2.01 27.34 -2.07
CA ALA A 112 0.99 27.47 -3.09
C ALA A 112 1.65 27.78 -4.44
N PHE A 113 1.28 27.03 -5.47
CA PHE A 113 1.79 27.18 -6.82
C PHE A 113 0.62 27.13 -7.81
N PRO A 114 0.37 28.21 -8.59
CA PRO A 114 -0.73 28.26 -9.54
C PRO A 114 -0.41 27.41 -10.77
N GLU A 115 -0.48 26.09 -10.61
CA GLU A 115 -0.24 25.13 -11.68
C GLU A 115 -1.45 25.01 -12.60
N VAL A 116 -1.21 25.13 -13.90
CA VAL A 116 -2.23 24.81 -14.91
C VAL A 116 -2.22 23.31 -15.13
N TYR A 117 -3.39 22.68 -15.00
CA TYR A 117 -3.58 21.27 -15.26
C TYR A 117 -4.67 21.05 -16.32
N ARG A 118 -4.67 19.86 -16.95
CA ARG A 118 -5.64 19.53 -17.99
C ARG A 118 -6.83 18.80 -17.37
N LYS A 119 -7.97 19.47 -17.24
CA LYS A 119 -9.23 18.83 -16.85
C LYS A 119 -9.70 17.88 -17.97
N ARG A 120 -9.55 16.58 -17.76
CA ARG A 120 -10.02 15.50 -18.65
C ARG A 120 -11.27 14.82 -18.12
N ILE A 121 -11.37 14.70 -16.80
CA ILE A 121 -12.46 14.07 -16.08
C ILE A 121 -13.20 15.16 -15.28
N ASP A 122 -14.51 15.03 -15.17
CA ASP A 122 -15.29 15.94 -14.34
C ASP A 122 -15.00 15.73 -12.85
N THR A 123 -14.79 16.86 -12.18
CA THR A 123 -14.45 16.95 -10.76
C THR A 123 -15.02 18.23 -10.18
N GLN A 124 -15.15 18.26 -8.86
CA GLN A 124 -15.29 19.52 -8.13
C GLN A 124 -14.11 20.47 -8.38
N HIS A 125 -14.35 21.74 -8.09
CA HIS A 125 -13.38 22.81 -8.30
C HIS A 125 -12.10 22.58 -7.47
N VAL A 126 -10.94 22.61 -8.13
CA VAL A 126 -9.63 22.64 -7.49
C VAL A 126 -9.30 24.07 -7.11
N ASN A 127 -9.12 24.32 -5.83
CA ASN A 127 -8.92 25.65 -5.27
C ASN A 127 -7.46 26.08 -5.40
N THR A 128 -6.53 25.23 -4.99
CA THR A 128 -5.10 25.53 -5.00
C THR A 128 -4.29 24.25 -5.09
N ILE A 129 -3.18 24.31 -5.82
CA ILE A 129 -2.19 23.23 -5.84
C ILE A 129 -0.98 23.72 -5.05
N TYR A 130 -0.47 22.85 -4.19
CA TYR A 130 0.71 23.09 -3.40
C TYR A 130 1.82 22.15 -3.83
N VAL A 131 3.05 22.66 -3.85
CA VAL A 131 4.26 21.89 -4.18
C VAL A 131 5.22 21.92 -3.01
N SER A 132 5.90 20.81 -2.75
CA SER A 132 6.90 20.77 -1.70
C SER A 132 8.22 21.38 -2.18
N THR A 133 8.78 22.26 -1.35
CA THR A 133 10.14 22.81 -1.56
C THR A 133 11.24 21.86 -1.11
N ARG A 134 10.90 20.85 -0.29
CA ARG A 134 11.83 19.87 0.28
C ARG A 134 11.82 18.54 -0.46
N TYR A 135 10.64 18.09 -0.90
CA TYR A 135 10.42 16.81 -1.57
C TYR A 135 9.85 17.08 -2.96
N PRO A 136 10.68 17.17 -4.02
CA PRO A 136 10.23 17.62 -5.34
C PRO A 136 9.17 16.71 -5.99
N ASN A 137 9.02 15.49 -5.50
CA ASN A 137 8.03 14.52 -5.92
C ASN A 137 6.70 14.59 -5.15
N ILE A 138 6.52 15.52 -4.20
CA ILE A 138 5.25 15.70 -3.46
C ILE A 138 4.47 16.92 -3.94
N ARG A 139 3.18 16.70 -4.20
CA ARG A 139 2.20 17.72 -4.53
C ARG A 139 0.92 17.48 -3.73
N VAL A 140 0.24 18.56 -3.38
CA VAL A 140 -1.07 18.52 -2.71
C VAL A 140 -2.08 19.32 -3.50
N VAL A 141 -3.19 18.70 -3.86
CA VAL A 141 -4.29 19.31 -4.60
C VAL A 141 -5.42 19.57 -3.61
N ASP A 142 -5.67 20.84 -3.31
CA ASP A 142 -6.81 21.25 -2.50
C ASP A 142 -8.03 21.55 -3.38
N LYS A 143 -9.18 20.96 -3.05
CA LYS A 143 -10.41 21.06 -3.83
C LYS A 143 -11.64 21.11 -2.92
N ASN A 144 -12.77 21.50 -3.49
CA ASN A 144 -14.06 21.40 -2.81
C ASN A 144 -14.46 19.93 -2.62
N SER A 145 -15.11 19.61 -1.50
CA SER A 145 -15.55 18.25 -1.17
C SER A 145 -16.43 17.64 -2.27
N GLY A 146 -16.04 16.48 -2.78
CA GLY A 146 -16.77 15.72 -3.81
C GLY A 146 -16.84 14.21 -3.57
N GLY A 147 -16.23 13.73 -2.48
CA GLY A 147 -16.06 12.32 -2.18
C GLY A 147 -14.81 11.72 -2.81
N LYS A 148 -14.43 10.53 -2.34
CA LYS A 148 -13.21 9.81 -2.74
C LYS A 148 -13.04 9.64 -4.25
N ALA A 149 -14.11 9.30 -4.97
CA ALA A 149 -14.06 9.16 -6.43
C ALA A 149 -13.75 10.49 -7.14
N ASP A 150 -14.36 11.59 -6.67
CA ASP A 150 -14.11 12.93 -7.21
C ASP A 150 -12.69 13.41 -6.88
N ALA A 151 -12.18 13.08 -5.69
CA ALA A 151 -10.80 13.32 -5.31
C ALA A 151 -9.81 12.56 -6.20
N LEU A 152 -10.06 11.28 -6.47
CA LEU A 152 -9.23 10.50 -7.40
C LEU A 152 -9.27 11.07 -8.82
N ASN A 153 -10.45 11.47 -9.31
CA ASN A 153 -10.58 12.12 -10.61
C ASN A 153 -9.78 13.43 -10.68
N ALA A 154 -9.75 14.22 -9.61
CA ALA A 154 -8.95 15.43 -9.52
C ALA A 154 -7.45 15.10 -9.51
N GLY A 155 -7.05 14.05 -8.80
CA GLY A 155 -5.71 13.48 -8.85
C GLY A 155 -5.29 13.08 -10.27
N ILE A 156 -6.15 12.36 -11.00
CA ILE A 156 -5.90 11.96 -12.39
C ILE A 156 -5.73 13.18 -13.31
N ASN A 157 -6.56 14.22 -13.13
CA ASN A 157 -6.43 15.46 -13.90
C ASN A 157 -5.11 16.21 -13.61
N CYS A 158 -4.57 16.08 -12.40
CA CYS A 158 -3.35 16.75 -11.95
C CYS A 158 -2.08 15.90 -12.10
N ALA A 159 -2.21 14.60 -12.39
CA ALA A 159 -1.12 13.68 -12.62
C ALA A 159 -0.27 14.10 -13.83
N ARG A 160 1.06 14.09 -13.67
CA ARG A 160 2.03 14.44 -14.72
C ARG A 160 2.47 13.22 -15.50
N TYR A 161 2.44 12.04 -14.89
CA TYR A 161 2.91 10.81 -15.52
C TYR A 161 1.79 10.02 -16.20
N PRO A 162 2.11 9.19 -17.21
CA PRO A 162 1.11 8.43 -17.97
C PRO A 162 0.44 7.32 -17.15
N LEU A 163 1.13 6.81 -16.13
CA LEU A 163 0.59 5.82 -15.20
C LEU A 163 0.19 6.51 -13.89
N PHE A 164 -0.89 6.03 -13.28
CA PHE A 164 -1.32 6.46 -11.97
C PHE A 164 -1.82 5.28 -11.14
N CYS A 165 -1.66 5.36 -9.83
CA CYS A 165 -2.10 4.36 -8.86
C CYS A 165 -2.83 5.07 -7.71
N GLY A 166 -4.09 4.73 -7.46
CA GLY A 166 -4.81 5.22 -6.28
C GLY A 166 -4.46 4.39 -5.06
N VAL A 167 -4.02 5.05 -3.99
CA VAL A 167 -3.64 4.42 -2.73
C VAL A 167 -4.39 5.10 -1.60
N ASP A 168 -5.06 4.30 -0.77
CA ASP A 168 -5.75 4.84 0.39
C ASP A 168 -4.75 5.30 1.45
N ALA A 169 -5.06 6.40 2.13
CA ALA A 169 -4.18 6.98 3.13
C ALA A 169 -4.00 6.11 4.40
N ASP A 170 -4.73 5.00 4.52
CA ASP A 170 -4.57 3.99 5.58
C ASP A 170 -3.76 2.75 5.15
N SER A 171 -3.30 2.72 3.89
CA SER A 171 -2.58 1.58 3.33
C SER A 171 -1.06 1.74 3.46
N VAL A 172 -0.38 0.67 3.89
CA VAL A 172 1.08 0.57 3.88
C VAL A 172 1.51 -0.26 2.68
N LEU A 173 2.31 0.34 1.81
CA LEU A 173 2.87 -0.33 0.64
C LEU A 173 4.21 -0.99 0.99
N ASP A 174 4.44 -2.17 0.42
CA ASP A 174 5.77 -2.76 0.42
C ASP A 174 6.71 -1.87 -0.41
N PRO A 175 7.97 -1.60 0.01
CA PRO A 175 8.89 -0.74 -0.72
C PRO A 175 9.08 -1.11 -2.20
N ASP A 176 8.89 -2.39 -2.55
CA ASP A 176 9.05 -2.92 -3.90
C ASP A 176 7.68 -3.17 -4.60
N SER A 177 6.56 -2.69 -4.05
CA SER A 177 5.20 -2.99 -4.53
C SER A 177 4.82 -2.43 -5.89
N LEU A 178 5.67 -1.59 -6.49
CA LEU A 178 5.43 -0.99 -7.81
C LEU A 178 6.10 -1.76 -8.96
N TYR A 179 6.86 -2.82 -8.67
CA TYR A 179 7.43 -3.73 -9.67
C TYR A 179 6.50 -4.87 -10.06
#